data_AF-G0ZF41-F1
#
_entry.id   AF-G0ZF41-F1
#
_cell.length_a   1.000
_cell.length_b   1.000
_cell.length_c   1.000
_cell.angle_alpha   90.00
_cell.angle_beta   90.00
_cell.angle_gamma   90.00
#
_symmetry.space_group_name_H-M   'P 1'
#
loop_
_entity.id
_entity.type
_entity.pdbx_description
1 polymer ?
#
loop_
_entity_poly.entity_id
_entity_poly.type
_entity_poly.pdbx_seq_one_letter_code
_entity_poly.pdbx_strand_id
1 'polypeptide(L)'
;EYSGIWPTETFRPASKLTTALAAQLLTPIKFEYNNGVVGKVFAPHGISTSVLNIYRGLLNILQLNIKKTQNVYELQEPGTQGVCKTHYVISEDSKADRIHLSKTKDLSHCQERIYKDFGLAGYTERCTECEARGKTMKGAAAINYVMKPSTTGSLILEATATELIQYSPINILNGAAQMEAKQTLTFLSIKKVPVEPISADYLPRGSLKYEFGSEL
;
A
#
# COMPACT_ATOMS: atom_id res chain seq x y z
N GLU A 1 -7.00 6.38 17.01
CA GLU A 1 -8.27 6.78 16.37
C GLU A 1 -8.30 8.27 16.13
N TYR A 2 -8.93 8.69 15.04
CA TYR A 2 -9.18 10.09 14.71
C TYR A 2 -10.68 10.27 14.58
N SER A 3 -11.26 11.20 15.34
CA SER A 3 -12.69 11.48 15.28
C SER A 3 -12.92 12.97 15.51
N GLY A 4 -13.43 13.64 14.48
CA GLY A 4 -13.82 15.06 14.50
C GLY A 4 -13.30 15.80 13.27
N ILE A 5 -13.08 17.11 13.39
CA ILE A 5 -12.83 18.00 12.25
C ILE A 5 -11.36 17.90 11.81
N TRP A 6 -11.12 17.62 10.52
CA TRP A 6 -9.79 17.68 9.92
C TRP A 6 -9.41 19.11 9.54
N PRO A 7 -8.16 19.57 9.76
CA PRO A 7 -7.01 18.89 10.37
C PRO A 7 -6.82 19.20 11.87
N THR A 8 -7.84 19.71 12.55
CA THR A 8 -7.69 20.36 13.87
C THR A 8 -7.68 19.41 15.06
N GLU A 9 -8.31 18.25 14.92
CA GLU A 9 -8.42 17.28 16.02
C GLU A 9 -7.14 16.47 16.22
N THR A 10 -7.02 15.85 17.39
CA THR A 10 -5.86 15.04 17.77
C THR A 10 -6.18 13.56 17.77
N PHE A 11 -5.17 12.76 17.44
CA PHE A 11 -5.29 11.31 17.52
C PHE A 11 -5.39 10.85 18.98
N ARG A 12 -6.36 9.97 19.25
CA ARG A 12 -6.57 9.35 20.56
C ARG A 12 -6.15 7.86 20.55
N PRO A 13 -5.54 7.33 21.63
CA PRO A 13 -5.19 5.92 21.71
C PRO A 13 -6.40 4.98 21.65
N ALA A 14 -6.33 3.94 20.83
CA ALA A 14 -7.35 2.90 20.72
C ALA A 14 -7.00 1.68 21.58
N SER A 15 -7.00 1.83 22.91
CA SER A 15 -6.41 0.84 23.83
C SER A 15 -6.96 -0.58 23.68
N LYS A 16 -8.27 -0.73 23.48
CA LYS A 16 -8.92 -2.05 23.25
C LYS A 16 -8.40 -2.72 21.98
N LEU A 17 -8.35 -1.97 20.87
CA LEU A 17 -7.88 -2.46 19.57
C LEU A 17 -6.39 -2.82 19.64
N THR A 18 -5.57 -1.93 20.20
CA THR A 18 -4.13 -2.17 20.37
C THR A 18 -3.89 -3.44 21.18
N THR A 19 -4.61 -3.64 22.28
CA THR A 19 -4.49 -4.83 23.12
C THR A 19 -4.90 -6.10 22.35
N ALA A 20 -5.99 -6.06 21.60
CA ALA A 20 -6.49 -7.19 20.83
C ALA A 20 -5.52 -7.64 19.72
N LEU A 21 -4.80 -6.70 19.11
CA LEU A 21 -3.91 -6.98 17.98
C LEU A 21 -2.43 -7.10 18.36
N ALA A 22 -2.03 -6.70 19.57
CA ALA A 22 -0.63 -6.58 19.99
C ALA A 22 0.18 -7.86 19.77
N ALA A 23 -0.33 -9.00 20.23
CA ALA A 23 0.39 -10.28 20.12
C ALA A 23 0.67 -10.66 18.65
N GLN A 24 -0.32 -10.45 17.77
CA GLN A 24 -0.18 -10.75 16.34
C GLN A 24 0.77 -9.76 15.65
N LEU A 25 0.67 -8.46 15.97
CA LEU A 25 1.50 -7.40 15.37
C LEU A 25 2.99 -7.47 15.80
N LEU A 26 3.28 -8.06 16.95
CA LEU A 26 4.64 -8.30 17.42
C LEU A 26 5.25 -9.58 16.88
N THR A 27 4.46 -10.44 16.23
CA THR A 27 4.95 -11.72 15.70
C THR A 27 5.69 -11.47 14.37
N PRO A 28 6.97 -11.85 14.23
CA PRO A 28 7.71 -11.68 12.99
C PRO A 28 7.10 -12.50 11.85
N ILE A 29 6.97 -11.89 10.67
CA ILE A 29 6.60 -12.55 9.41
C ILE A 29 7.81 -12.67 8.48
N LYS A 30 7.72 -13.55 7.48
CA LYS A 30 8.72 -13.67 6.41
C LYS A 30 8.08 -13.26 5.08
N PHE A 31 8.88 -12.71 4.17
CA PHE A 31 8.42 -12.41 2.82
C PHE A 31 9.57 -12.54 1.83
N GLU A 32 9.25 -12.91 0.61
CA GLU A 32 10.20 -12.89 -0.50
C GLU A 32 10.43 -11.44 -0.93
N TYR A 33 11.70 -11.07 -1.09
CA TYR A 33 12.08 -9.75 -1.61
C TYR A 33 13.24 -9.90 -2.57
N ASN A 34 13.03 -9.54 -3.83
CA ASN A 34 14.05 -9.66 -4.87
C ASN A 34 14.00 -8.44 -5.79
N ASN A 35 15.10 -7.69 -5.87
CA ASN A 35 15.23 -6.51 -6.75
C ASN A 35 14.05 -5.53 -6.67
N GLY A 36 13.55 -5.26 -5.45
CA GLY A 36 12.42 -4.36 -5.23
C GLY A 36 11.04 -5.01 -5.37
N VAL A 37 10.96 -6.27 -5.78
CA VAL A 37 9.68 -7.00 -5.89
C VAL A 37 9.41 -7.76 -4.59
N VAL A 38 8.25 -7.51 -4.00
CA VAL A 38 7.70 -8.30 -2.88
C VAL A 38 6.94 -9.50 -3.45
N GLY A 39 7.36 -10.70 -3.05
CA GLY A 39 6.77 -11.97 -3.49
C GLY A 39 5.77 -12.52 -2.48
N LYS A 40 5.90 -13.82 -2.18
CA LYS A 40 5.03 -14.50 -1.21
C LYS A 40 5.27 -14.00 0.21
N VAL A 41 4.18 -13.93 0.98
CA VAL A 41 4.20 -13.62 2.41
C VAL A 41 4.01 -14.92 3.18
N PHE A 42 4.75 -15.10 4.28
CA PHE A 42 4.68 -16.26 5.15
C PHE A 42 4.52 -15.83 6.60
N ALA A 43 3.65 -16.53 7.32
CA ALA A 43 3.34 -16.19 8.69
C ALA A 43 3.02 -17.44 9.51
N PRO A 44 3.30 -17.43 10.83
CA PRO A 44 2.85 -18.48 11.74
C PRO A 44 1.33 -18.66 11.74
N HIS A 45 0.90 -19.84 12.17
CA HIS A 45 -0.50 -20.08 12.50
C HIS A 45 -0.95 -19.13 13.63
N GLY A 46 -2.17 -18.61 13.57
CA GLY A 46 -2.72 -17.69 14.57
C GLY A 46 -2.67 -16.19 14.21
N ILE A 47 -1.96 -15.81 13.14
CA ILE A 47 -2.07 -14.45 12.59
C ILE A 47 -3.31 -14.37 11.68
N SER A 48 -4.25 -13.50 12.04
CA SER A 48 -5.48 -13.21 11.30
C SER A 48 -5.20 -12.59 9.94
N THR A 49 -6.13 -12.76 9.00
CA THR A 49 -6.04 -12.12 7.67
C THR A 49 -6.03 -10.60 7.78
N SER A 50 -6.77 -10.03 8.74
CA SER A 50 -6.79 -8.59 9.03
C SER A 50 -5.41 -8.05 9.39
N VAL A 51 -4.68 -8.73 10.28
CA VAL A 51 -3.31 -8.34 10.65
C VAL A 51 -2.33 -8.55 9.48
N LEU A 52 -2.50 -9.62 8.70
CA LEU A 52 -1.70 -9.79 7.47
C LEU A 52 -1.92 -8.68 6.46
N ASN A 53 -3.14 -8.16 6.32
CA ASN A 53 -3.40 -7.02 5.45
C ASN A 53 -2.73 -5.73 5.93
N ILE A 54 -2.57 -5.55 7.25
CA ILE A 54 -1.75 -4.46 7.80
C ILE A 54 -0.28 -4.64 7.36
N TYR A 55 0.28 -5.84 7.51
CA TYR A 55 1.64 -6.12 7.03
C TYR A 55 1.78 -5.93 5.53
N ARG A 56 0.82 -6.37 4.72
CA ARG A 56 0.82 -6.11 3.26
C ARG A 56 0.81 -4.61 2.96
N GLY A 57 0.07 -3.81 3.72
CA GLY A 57 0.11 -2.34 3.65
C GLY A 57 1.49 -1.75 3.93
N LEU A 58 2.25 -2.33 4.87
CA LEU A 58 3.63 -1.93 5.14
C LEU A 58 4.59 -2.38 4.03
N LEU A 59 4.48 -3.64 3.61
CA LEU A 59 5.31 -4.22 2.55
C LEU A 59 5.07 -3.55 1.19
N ASN A 60 3.89 -2.96 0.96
CA ASN A 60 3.56 -2.29 -0.30
C ASN A 60 4.44 -1.06 -0.57
N ILE A 61 4.97 -0.42 0.48
CA ILE A 61 5.97 0.66 0.34
C ILE A 61 7.30 0.11 -0.20
N LEU A 62 7.61 -1.16 0.06
CA LEU A 62 8.84 -1.80 -0.43
C LEU A 62 8.71 -2.31 -1.87
N GLN A 63 7.50 -2.35 -2.44
CA GLN A 63 7.27 -2.75 -3.82
C GLN A 63 7.75 -1.65 -4.78
N LEU A 64 8.91 -1.87 -5.40
CA LEU A 64 9.63 -0.93 -6.25
C LEU A 64 10.18 -1.64 -7.50
N ASN A 65 9.45 -1.64 -8.61
CA ASN A 65 9.90 -2.24 -9.87
C ASN A 65 10.81 -1.28 -10.67
N ILE A 66 11.95 -0.93 -10.09
CA ILE A 66 12.87 0.06 -10.67
C ILE A 66 13.55 -0.48 -11.93
N LYS A 67 13.33 0.19 -13.06
CA LYS A 67 14.08 -0.07 -14.30
C LYS A 67 15.42 0.69 -14.29
N LYS A 68 16.51 0.00 -14.63
CA LYS A 68 17.85 0.60 -14.70
C LYS A 68 18.06 1.54 -15.89
N THR A 69 17.21 1.46 -16.91
CA THR A 69 17.42 2.11 -18.21
C THR A 69 16.56 3.36 -18.41
N GLN A 70 15.59 3.62 -17.54
CA GLN A 70 14.57 4.64 -17.73
C GLN A 70 14.33 5.39 -16.43
N ASN A 71 14.39 6.72 -16.51
CA ASN A 71 14.10 7.59 -15.36
C ASN A 71 12.61 7.94 -15.25
N VAL A 72 11.88 7.90 -16.37
CA VAL A 72 10.42 8.09 -16.39
C VAL A 72 9.80 6.97 -17.20
N TYR A 73 8.87 6.25 -16.60
CA TYR A 73 8.18 5.14 -17.25
C TYR A 73 6.88 4.80 -16.54
N GLU A 74 6.06 4.02 -17.23
CA GLU A 74 4.85 3.42 -16.68
C GLU A 74 4.87 1.90 -16.82
N LEU A 75 4.18 1.21 -15.92
CA LEU A 75 3.95 -0.22 -15.96
C LEU A 75 2.69 -0.60 -15.18
N GLN A 76 2.23 -1.83 -15.36
CA GLN A 76 1.26 -2.46 -14.47
C GLN A 76 2.02 -3.05 -13.29
N GLU A 77 1.69 -2.63 -12.07
CA GLU A 77 2.40 -3.07 -10.87
C GLU A 77 1.43 -3.69 -9.84
N PRO A 78 1.74 -4.88 -9.31
CA PRO A 78 0.98 -5.47 -8.21
C PRO A 78 1.15 -4.66 -6.93
N GLY A 79 0.09 -4.57 -6.15
CA GLY A 79 0.12 -4.04 -4.79
C GLY A 79 -1.08 -4.51 -3.99
N THR A 80 -1.31 -3.90 -2.84
CA THR A 80 -2.42 -4.25 -1.93
C THR A 80 -3.80 -4.16 -2.59
N GLN A 81 -4.02 -3.20 -3.49
CA GLN A 81 -5.31 -3.00 -4.18
C GLN A 81 -5.45 -3.76 -5.50
N GLY A 82 -4.50 -4.65 -5.80
CA GLY A 82 -4.41 -5.36 -7.07
C GLY A 82 -3.33 -4.79 -8.00
N VAL A 83 -3.46 -5.06 -9.30
CA VAL A 83 -2.50 -4.71 -10.34
C VAL A 83 -2.98 -3.45 -11.06
N CYS A 84 -2.29 -2.33 -10.85
CA CYS A 84 -2.69 -1.05 -11.45
C CYS A 84 -1.57 -0.31 -12.14
N LYS A 85 -1.99 0.59 -13.03
CA LYS A 85 -1.10 1.48 -13.77
C LYS A 85 -0.33 2.34 -12.78
N THR A 86 0.99 2.24 -12.85
CA THR A 86 1.92 2.91 -11.95
C THR A 86 2.96 3.65 -12.76
N HIS A 87 3.15 4.91 -12.42
CA HIS A 87 4.12 5.82 -13.01
C HIS A 87 5.30 6.00 -12.07
N TYR A 88 6.50 5.99 -12.63
CA TYR A 88 7.74 6.23 -11.92
C TYR A 88 8.42 7.45 -12.51
N VAL A 89 8.95 8.30 -11.63
CA VAL A 89 9.85 9.41 -11.95
C VAL A 89 11.04 9.32 -11.00
N ILE A 90 12.24 9.15 -11.56
CA ILE A 90 13.48 8.98 -10.83
C ILE A 90 14.39 10.15 -11.16
N SER A 91 14.91 10.80 -10.12
CA SER A 91 15.87 11.88 -10.21
C SER A 91 17.04 11.59 -9.26
N GLU A 92 18.26 11.66 -9.78
CA GLU A 92 19.47 11.46 -9.00
C GLU A 92 20.09 12.81 -8.66
N ASP A 93 20.34 13.04 -7.37
CA ASP A 93 21.14 14.16 -6.89
C ASP A 93 22.56 13.66 -6.63
N SER A 94 23.42 13.85 -7.62
CA SER A 94 24.83 13.46 -7.57
C SER A 94 25.65 14.24 -6.53
N LYS A 95 25.19 15.42 -6.10
CA LYS A 95 25.89 16.22 -5.08
C LYS A 95 25.63 15.67 -3.67
N ALA A 96 24.40 15.23 -3.42
CA ALA A 96 23.98 14.70 -2.12
C ALA A 96 24.11 13.18 -2.01
N ASP A 97 24.50 12.49 -3.09
CA ASP A 97 24.47 11.01 -3.19
C ASP A 97 23.08 10.46 -2.81
N ARG A 98 22.04 11.07 -3.37
CA ARG A 98 20.63 10.73 -3.13
C ARG A 98 19.90 10.40 -4.42
N ILE A 99 18.94 9.49 -4.32
CA ILE A 99 17.96 9.21 -5.36
C ILE A 99 16.59 9.64 -4.83
N HIS A 100 15.95 10.53 -5.58
CA HIS A 100 14.56 10.92 -5.38
C HIS A 100 13.69 10.13 -6.36
N LEU A 101 12.77 9.34 -5.82
CA LEU A 101 11.82 8.57 -6.63
C LEU A 101 10.41 9.00 -6.27
N SER A 102 9.63 9.36 -7.28
CA SER A 102 8.19 9.57 -7.15
C SER A 102 7.46 8.46 -7.88
N LYS A 103 6.53 7.82 -7.19
CA LYS A 103 5.71 6.71 -7.66
C LYS A 103 4.26 7.11 -7.55
N THR A 104 3.53 7.11 -8.65
CA THR A 104 2.08 7.42 -8.65
C THR A 104 1.31 6.25 -9.20
N LYS A 105 0.32 5.77 -8.45
CA LYS A 105 -0.57 4.68 -8.84
C LYS A 105 -1.95 5.24 -9.16
N ASP A 106 -2.45 4.92 -10.34
CA ASP A 106 -3.81 5.25 -10.75
C ASP A 106 -4.75 4.09 -10.40
N LEU A 107 -5.54 4.27 -9.34
CA LEU A 107 -6.47 3.25 -8.85
C LEU A 107 -7.74 3.15 -9.70
N SER A 108 -7.90 4.06 -10.67
CA SER A 108 -8.98 4.04 -11.64
C SER A 108 -8.63 3.22 -12.90
N HIS A 109 -7.35 2.85 -13.06
CA HIS A 109 -6.80 2.10 -14.17
C HIS A 109 -6.04 0.86 -13.68
N CYS A 110 -6.79 -0.12 -13.20
CA CYS A 110 -6.27 -1.41 -12.75
C CYS A 110 -6.62 -2.53 -13.74
N GLN A 111 -5.63 -3.34 -14.11
CA GLN A 111 -5.87 -4.60 -14.82
C GLN A 111 -6.62 -5.59 -13.93
N GLU A 112 -6.28 -5.58 -12.64
CA GLU A 112 -6.94 -6.38 -11.61
C GLU A 112 -7.19 -5.48 -10.41
N ARG A 113 -8.45 -5.32 -10.04
CA ARG A 113 -8.85 -4.52 -8.89
C ARG A 113 -9.39 -5.41 -7.79
N ILE A 114 -8.93 -5.20 -6.57
CA ILE A 114 -9.42 -5.93 -5.39
C ILE A 114 -10.53 -5.11 -4.75
N TYR A 115 -11.76 -5.59 -4.89
CA TYR A 115 -12.95 -5.01 -4.29
C TYR A 115 -13.99 -6.12 -4.06
N LYS A 116 -14.98 -5.84 -3.21
CA LYS A 116 -16.09 -6.74 -2.95
C LYS A 116 -17.36 -5.92 -2.88
N ASP A 117 -18.29 -6.20 -3.78
CA ASP A 117 -19.61 -5.59 -3.81
C ASP A 117 -20.64 -6.58 -3.26
N PHE A 118 -21.55 -6.09 -2.42
CA PHE A 118 -22.66 -6.87 -1.87
C PHE A 118 -23.99 -6.27 -2.33
N GLY A 119 -24.95 -7.12 -2.69
CA GLY A 119 -26.33 -6.70 -3.00
C GLY A 119 -26.60 -6.13 -4.40
N LEU A 120 -25.57 -6.00 -5.25
CA LEU A 120 -25.73 -5.50 -6.64
C LEU A 120 -25.79 -6.62 -7.70
N ALA A 121 -25.49 -7.85 -7.32
CA ALA A 121 -25.49 -8.99 -8.23
C ALA A 121 -26.90 -9.29 -8.76
N GLY A 122 -27.08 -9.20 -10.08
CA GLY A 122 -28.32 -9.55 -10.78
C GLY A 122 -29.36 -8.43 -10.90
N TYR A 123 -29.15 -7.27 -10.26
CA TYR A 123 -30.09 -6.13 -10.31
C TYR A 123 -29.51 -4.86 -10.93
N THR A 124 -28.20 -4.83 -11.20
CA THR A 124 -27.54 -3.71 -11.85
C THR A 124 -26.90 -4.13 -13.15
N GLU A 125 -27.09 -3.34 -14.19
CA GLU A 125 -26.41 -3.49 -15.46
C GLU A 125 -25.33 -2.42 -15.64
N ARG A 126 -24.24 -2.78 -16.30
CA ARG A 126 -23.15 -1.85 -16.57
C ARG A 126 -23.56 -0.89 -17.69
N CYS A 127 -23.66 0.39 -17.37
CA CYS A 127 -23.90 1.45 -18.35
C CYS A 127 -22.58 2.10 -18.79
N THR A 128 -22.08 1.73 -19.97
CA THR A 128 -20.82 2.25 -20.53
C THR A 128 -20.88 3.75 -20.81
N GLU A 129 -22.00 4.26 -21.32
CA GLU A 129 -22.21 5.70 -21.56
C GLU A 129 -22.19 6.51 -20.25
N CYS A 130 -22.75 5.94 -19.18
CA CYS A 130 -22.77 6.56 -17.86
C CYS A 130 -21.35 6.63 -17.26
N GLU A 131 -20.59 5.55 -17.36
CA GLU A 131 -19.18 5.51 -16.92
C GLU A 131 -18.31 6.51 -17.68
N ALA A 132 -18.59 6.72 -18.97
CA ALA A 132 -17.89 7.71 -19.79
C ALA A 132 -18.20 9.15 -19.37
N ARG A 133 -19.44 9.43 -18.91
CA ARG A 133 -19.82 10.75 -18.36
C ARG A 133 -19.17 11.02 -17.01
N GLY A 134 -18.91 9.99 -16.21
CA GLY A 134 -18.18 10.12 -14.97
C GLY A 134 -18.12 8.82 -14.17
N LYS A 135 -16.97 8.57 -13.54
CA LYS A 135 -16.82 7.50 -12.55
C LYS A 135 -17.24 8.00 -11.17
N THR A 136 -18.09 7.21 -10.50
CA THR A 136 -18.56 7.49 -9.14
C THR A 136 -17.45 7.34 -8.10
N MET A 137 -16.50 6.44 -8.34
CA MET A 137 -15.33 6.26 -7.50
C MET A 137 -14.05 6.51 -8.29
N LYS A 138 -13.20 7.39 -7.77
CA LYS A 138 -11.86 7.67 -8.30
C LYS A 138 -10.85 7.53 -7.18
N GLY A 139 -9.65 7.08 -7.51
CA GLY A 139 -8.58 7.03 -6.54
C GLY A 139 -7.21 7.14 -7.17
N ALA A 140 -6.28 7.68 -6.42
CA ALA A 140 -4.87 7.73 -6.76
C ALA A 140 -4.02 7.65 -5.50
N ALA A 141 -2.83 7.07 -5.62
CA ALA A 141 -1.83 7.07 -4.57
C ALA A 141 -0.52 7.64 -5.11
N ALA A 142 0.14 8.47 -4.32
CA ALA A 142 1.47 9.00 -4.62
C ALA A 142 2.41 8.62 -3.47
N ILE A 143 3.59 8.11 -3.81
CA ILE A 143 4.63 7.74 -2.85
C ILE A 143 5.94 8.38 -3.29
N ASN A 144 6.51 9.19 -2.42
CA ASN A 144 7.80 9.84 -2.63
C ASN A 144 8.85 9.17 -1.76
N TYR A 145 9.99 8.85 -2.35
CA TYR A 145 11.10 8.18 -1.70
C TYR A 145 12.35 9.03 -1.77
N VAL A 146 13.09 9.04 -0.67
CA VAL A 146 14.48 9.48 -0.61
C VAL A 146 15.33 8.25 -0.33
N MET A 147 16.23 7.92 -1.24
CA MET A 147 17.07 6.74 -1.16
C MET A 147 18.55 7.10 -1.25
N LYS A 148 19.41 6.23 -0.70
CA LYS A 148 20.86 6.31 -0.85
C LYS A 148 21.35 5.13 -1.70
N PRO A 149 22.17 5.36 -2.74
CA PRO A 149 22.86 4.28 -3.43
C PRO A 149 23.74 3.45 -2.48
N SER A 150 23.85 2.16 -2.75
CA SER A 150 24.67 1.19 -2.01
C SER A 150 25.24 0.15 -2.97
N THR A 151 26.27 -0.59 -2.54
CA THR A 151 26.88 -1.66 -3.34
C THR A 151 25.94 -2.84 -3.60
N THR A 152 24.93 -3.02 -2.75
CA THR A 152 23.95 -4.12 -2.81
C THR A 152 22.58 -3.69 -3.32
N GLY A 153 22.43 -2.44 -3.77
CA GLY A 153 21.16 -1.86 -4.22
C GLY A 153 20.98 -0.44 -3.72
N SER A 154 19.76 -0.05 -3.38
CA SER A 154 19.46 1.27 -2.82
C SER A 154 18.81 1.13 -1.44
N LEU A 155 19.26 1.94 -0.50
CA LEU A 155 18.69 2.02 0.84
C LEU A 155 17.61 3.10 0.88
N ILE A 156 16.37 2.72 1.22
CA ILE A 156 15.31 3.69 1.47
C ILE A 156 15.59 4.40 2.78
N LEU A 157 15.71 5.72 2.74
CA LEU A 157 15.90 6.56 3.92
C LEU A 157 14.57 7.12 4.42
N GLU A 158 13.72 7.50 3.49
CA GLU A 158 12.39 8.01 3.77
C GLU A 158 11.44 7.60 2.65
N ALA A 159 10.21 7.24 3.00
CA ALA A 159 9.11 7.10 2.08
C ALA A 159 7.86 7.77 2.66
N THR A 160 7.22 8.65 1.91
CA THR A 160 5.97 9.31 2.27
C THR A 160 4.91 8.96 1.23
N ALA A 161 3.87 8.26 1.68
CA ALA A 161 2.75 7.84 0.85
C ALA A 161 1.50 8.63 1.22
N THR A 162 0.78 9.10 0.20
CA THR A 162 -0.56 9.67 0.32
C THR A 162 -1.47 9.00 -0.70
N GLU A 163 -2.56 8.43 -0.23
CA GLU A 163 -3.63 7.90 -1.06
C GLU A 163 -4.90 8.71 -0.84
N LEU A 164 -5.59 9.03 -1.94
CA LEU A 164 -6.87 9.70 -1.93
C LEU A 164 -7.88 8.85 -2.70
N ILE A 165 -8.95 8.45 -2.03
CA ILE A 165 -10.13 7.83 -2.63
C ILE A 165 -11.28 8.82 -2.53
N GLN A 166 -11.90 9.11 -3.66
CA GLN A 166 -13.04 10.00 -3.76
C GLN A 166 -14.26 9.24 -4.27
N TYR A 167 -15.37 9.42 -3.58
CA TYR A 167 -16.68 8.90 -3.97
C TYR A 167 -17.66 10.06 -4.21
N SER A 168 -18.27 10.07 -5.40
CA SER A 168 -19.28 11.04 -5.80
C SER A 168 -20.46 10.31 -6.46
N PRO A 169 -21.65 10.29 -5.83
CA PRO A 169 -22.81 9.57 -6.36
C PRO A 169 -23.42 10.20 -7.62
N ILE A 170 -23.30 11.51 -7.80
CA ILE A 170 -23.99 12.27 -8.87
C ILE A 170 -22.97 12.97 -9.78
N ASN A 171 -22.22 13.92 -9.24
CA ASN A 171 -21.14 14.63 -9.92
C ASN A 171 -20.21 15.26 -8.87
N ILE A 172 -18.91 15.31 -9.18
CA ILE A 172 -17.86 15.86 -8.32
C ILE A 172 -18.17 17.31 -7.90
N LEU A 173 -18.78 18.10 -8.78
CA LEU A 173 -19.16 19.50 -8.50
C LEU A 173 -20.23 19.65 -7.42
N ASN A 174 -21.05 18.62 -7.19
CA ASN A 174 -22.15 18.65 -6.23
C ASN A 174 -21.79 18.03 -4.87
N GLY A 175 -20.49 17.84 -4.63
CA GLY A 175 -19.96 17.24 -3.41
C GLY A 175 -19.44 15.82 -3.62
N ALA A 176 -18.46 15.47 -2.79
CA ALA A 176 -17.86 14.14 -2.75
C ALA A 176 -17.45 13.78 -1.33
N ALA A 177 -17.56 12.50 -0.99
CA ALA A 177 -16.90 11.95 0.17
C ALA A 177 -15.45 11.59 -0.20
N GLN A 178 -14.51 11.86 0.70
CA GLN A 178 -13.10 11.58 0.48
C GLN A 178 -12.54 10.78 1.65
N MET A 179 -11.65 9.84 1.32
CA MET A 179 -10.82 9.12 2.27
C MET A 179 -9.36 9.40 1.90
N GLU A 180 -8.60 9.91 2.86
CA GLU A 180 -7.17 10.16 2.74
C GLU A 180 -6.42 9.18 3.65
N ALA A 181 -5.46 8.45 3.10
CA ALA A 181 -4.55 7.60 3.86
C ALA A 181 -3.11 8.09 3.70
N LYS A 182 -2.39 8.17 4.82
CA LYS A 182 -0.99 8.60 4.86
C LYS A 182 -0.13 7.54 5.51
N GLN A 183 1.04 7.29 4.95
CA GLN A 183 2.07 6.45 5.57
C GLN A 183 3.42 7.15 5.47
N THR A 184 4.20 7.09 6.55
CA THR A 184 5.57 7.58 6.58
C THR A 184 6.47 6.47 7.10
N LEU A 185 7.50 6.13 6.32
CA LEU A 185 8.55 5.19 6.68
C LEU A 185 9.87 5.94 6.74
N THR A 186 10.54 5.92 7.88
CA THR A 186 11.84 6.58 8.07
C THR A 186 12.87 5.57 8.54
N PHE A 187 14.00 5.53 7.85
CA PHE A 187 15.16 4.74 8.23
C PHE A 187 15.85 5.35 9.43
N LEU A 188 16.05 4.54 10.47
CA LEU A 188 16.75 4.98 11.69
C LEU A 188 18.19 4.50 11.73
N SER A 189 18.40 3.19 11.63
CA SER A 189 19.74 2.57 11.64
C SER A 189 19.69 1.11 11.20
N ILE A 190 20.85 0.58 10.79
CA ILE A 190 21.05 -0.87 10.60
C ILE A 190 21.61 -1.43 11.91
N LYS A 191 20.94 -2.44 12.47
CA LYS A 191 21.47 -3.24 13.59
C LYS A 191 22.04 -4.55 13.05
N LYS A 192 23.18 -4.98 13.60
CA LYS A 192 23.85 -6.24 13.20
C LYS A 192 23.16 -7.50 13.73
N VAL A 193 22.30 -7.34 14.74
CA VAL A 193 21.55 -8.46 15.33
C VAL A 193 20.42 -8.83 14.38
N PRO A 194 20.40 -10.06 13.84
CA PRO A 194 19.30 -10.51 13.00
C PRO A 194 18.01 -10.61 13.80
N VAL A 195 16.88 -10.41 13.13
CA VAL A 195 15.57 -10.70 13.72
C VAL A 195 15.40 -12.21 13.70
N GLU A 196 15.42 -12.82 14.88
CA GLU A 196 15.23 -14.26 15.00
C GLU A 196 13.76 -14.64 14.74
N PRO A 197 13.49 -15.64 13.89
CA PRO A 197 12.15 -16.16 13.73
C PRO A 197 11.70 -16.82 15.04
N ILE A 198 10.40 -16.78 15.32
CA ILE A 198 9.86 -17.59 16.42
C ILE A 198 9.92 -19.07 16.05
N SER A 199 9.99 -19.93 17.06
CA SER A 199 9.92 -21.39 16.89
C SER A 199 8.50 -21.82 16.51
N ALA A 200 8.13 -21.60 15.24
CA ALA A 200 6.85 -21.98 14.66
C ALA A 200 6.99 -22.21 13.14
N ASP A 201 6.05 -22.96 12.58
CA ASP A 201 5.97 -23.18 11.13
C ASP A 201 5.48 -21.91 10.41
N TYR A 202 6.21 -21.49 9.39
CA TYR A 202 5.87 -20.33 8.57
C TYR A 202 5.14 -20.80 7.31
N LEU A 203 3.82 -20.69 7.32
CA LEU A 203 2.97 -21.14 6.21
C LEU A 203 2.83 -20.04 5.15
N PRO A 204 2.71 -20.39 3.86
CA PRO A 204 2.44 -19.41 2.81
C PRO A 204 1.06 -18.77 3.01
N ARG A 205 1.02 -17.44 3.01
CA ARG A 205 -0.17 -16.59 3.17
C ARG A 205 -0.37 -15.68 1.96
N GLY A 206 -0.26 -16.26 0.77
CA GLY A 206 -0.50 -15.55 -0.48
C GLY A 206 0.55 -14.50 -0.83
N SER A 207 0.11 -13.43 -1.47
CA SER A 207 0.97 -12.38 -2.06
C SER A 207 0.80 -11.05 -1.32
N LEU A 208 1.34 -9.97 -1.91
CA LEU A 208 1.16 -8.59 -1.45
C LEU A 208 -0.30 -8.09 -1.56
N LYS A 209 -1.11 -8.74 -2.41
CA LYS A 209 -2.52 -8.39 -2.63
C LYS A 209 -3.34 -8.51 -1.35
N TYR A 210 -4.24 -7.56 -1.11
CA TYR A 210 -5.20 -7.63 -0.01
C TYR A 210 -6.07 -8.88 -0.14
N GLU A 211 -6.31 -9.55 0.97
CA GLU A 211 -7.18 -10.72 1.03
C GLU A 211 -8.37 -10.45 1.95
N PHE A 212 -9.57 -10.75 1.48
CA PHE A 212 -10.76 -10.66 2.34
C PHE A 212 -10.70 -11.76 3.40
N GLY A 213 -10.72 -11.36 4.68
CA GLY A 213 -10.85 -12.30 5.78
C GLY A 213 -12.25 -12.93 5.81
N SER A 214 -12.37 -14.08 6.46
CA SER A 214 -13.65 -14.72 6.78
C SER A 214 -14.39 -14.04 7.95
N GLU A 215 -13.83 -12.95 8.48
CA GLU A 215 -14.37 -12.21 9.64
C GLU A 215 -15.41 -11.14 9.24
N LEU A 216 -15.86 -11.16 7.98
CA LEU A 216 -16.91 -10.29 7.42
C LEU A 216 -18.12 -11.12 6.98
#